data_AF-B8L1E1-F1
#
_entry.id   AF-B8L1E1-F1
#
_cell.length_a   1.000
_cell.length_b   1.000
_cell.length_c   1.000
_cell.angle_alpha   90.00
_cell.angle_beta   90.00
_cell.angle_gamma   90.00
#
_symmetry.space_group_name_H-M   'P 1'
#
loop_
_entity.id
_entity.type
_entity.pdbx_description
1 polymer ?
#
loop_
_entity_poly.entity_id
_entity_poly.type
_entity_poly.pdbx_seq_one_letter_code
_entity_poly.pdbx_strand_id
1 'polypeptide(L)'
;MSNPRPWKAVFINLGKVIGEVISKIVIPTCMVFIAFAAHQLASRSEDQRRAEQKQTGIDDRAFKNASIGHQQSQADRQLDQMIMAFMEKHEAQIVSRDEQVFLHLLDRAKAYFSETDFRLVQVRIISFRASALSLSNESDVGQASANVPAPAASPPTAEDYLRAGRDALVSGKANLAFQYFQAATTVDASNAEAWNARAYAGLRTSNLADANESIVRAIQLSSGATGKVRMDTVINAAKIQCVGIGRDTGIRYLEAHYEKVPGLRERASQDGELPKMCASGTIG
;
A
#
# COMPACT_ATOMS: atom_id res chain seq x y z
N MET A 1 -37.08 85.80 -49.64
CA MET A 1 -37.12 84.32 -49.66
C MET A 1 -35.68 83.82 -49.67
N SER A 2 -35.17 83.38 -48.52
CA SER A 2 -33.80 82.85 -48.40
C SER A 2 -33.81 81.36 -48.71
N ASN A 3 -33.06 80.98 -49.76
CA ASN A 3 -32.94 79.59 -50.19
C ASN A 3 -32.22 78.78 -49.08
N PRO A 4 -32.80 77.68 -48.59
CA PRO A 4 -32.16 76.89 -47.53
C PRO A 4 -30.83 76.35 -48.05
N ARG A 5 -29.77 76.63 -47.29
CA ARG A 5 -28.41 76.30 -47.67
C ARG A 5 -28.25 74.76 -47.78
N PRO A 6 -27.68 74.23 -48.88
CA PRO A 6 -27.72 72.80 -49.27
C PRO A 6 -27.09 71.82 -48.27
N TRP A 7 -26.18 72.29 -47.42
CA TRP A 7 -25.49 71.54 -46.37
C TRP A 7 -26.44 70.88 -45.35
N LYS A 8 -27.60 71.48 -45.03
CA LYS A 8 -28.52 70.93 -44.00
C LYS A 8 -29.14 69.59 -44.39
N ALA A 9 -29.39 69.35 -45.68
CA ALA A 9 -29.94 68.08 -46.17
C ALA A 9 -28.90 66.94 -46.09
N VAL A 10 -27.62 67.26 -46.29
CA VAL A 10 -26.51 66.29 -46.22
C VAL A 10 -26.32 65.76 -44.80
N PHE A 11 -26.38 66.63 -43.78
CA PHE A 11 -26.22 66.22 -42.38
C PHE A 11 -27.37 65.33 -41.88
N ILE A 12 -28.61 65.56 -42.33
CA ILE A 12 -29.76 64.75 -41.91
C ILE A 12 -29.68 63.33 -42.50
N ASN A 13 -29.26 63.19 -43.76
CA ASN A 13 -29.09 61.87 -44.37
C ASN A 13 -27.90 61.11 -43.79
N LEU A 14 -26.81 61.79 -43.45
CA LEU A 14 -25.67 61.15 -42.80
C LEU A 14 -26.04 60.59 -41.42
N GLY A 15 -26.84 61.34 -40.64
CA GLY A 15 -27.33 60.86 -39.34
C GLY A 15 -28.22 59.62 -39.43
N LYS A 16 -29.09 59.53 -40.46
CA LYS A 16 -29.92 58.33 -40.70
C LYS A 16 -29.08 57.12 -41.09
N VAL A 17 -28.12 57.29 -42.00
CA VAL A 17 -27.24 56.18 -42.43
C VAL A 17 -26.39 55.69 -41.26
N ILE A 18 -25.82 56.60 -40.46
CA ILE A 18 -25.05 56.23 -39.27
C ILE A 18 -25.93 55.50 -38.24
N GLY A 19 -27.15 55.99 -37.98
CA GLY A 19 -28.08 55.33 -37.07
C GLY A 19 -28.46 53.91 -37.52
N GLU A 20 -28.67 53.71 -38.81
CA GLU A 20 -29.05 52.42 -39.39
C GLU A 20 -27.89 51.42 -39.38
N VAL A 21 -26.65 51.87 -39.65
CA VAL A 21 -25.44 51.05 -39.55
C VAL A 21 -25.17 50.63 -38.11
N ILE A 22 -25.26 51.56 -37.16
CA ILE A 22 -25.05 51.26 -35.73
C ILE A 22 -26.11 50.26 -35.25
N SER A 23 -27.38 50.49 -35.58
CA SER A 23 -28.50 49.63 -35.18
C SER A 23 -28.39 48.21 -35.74
N LYS A 24 -28.06 48.06 -37.02
CA LYS A 24 -28.13 46.76 -37.70
C LYS A 24 -26.83 45.95 -37.63
N ILE A 25 -25.69 46.61 -37.45
CA ILE A 25 -24.38 45.93 -37.52
C ILE A 25 -23.69 45.93 -36.15
N VAL A 26 -23.57 47.10 -35.51
CA VAL A 26 -22.76 47.22 -34.28
C VAL A 26 -23.42 46.49 -33.12
N ILE A 27 -24.72 46.72 -32.88
CA ILE A 27 -25.43 46.12 -31.74
C ILE A 27 -25.43 44.57 -31.81
N PRO A 28 -25.81 43.92 -32.93
CA PRO A 28 -25.79 42.44 -32.99
C PRO A 28 -24.38 41.86 -32.84
N THR A 29 -23.36 42.51 -33.42
CA THR A 29 -21.98 42.05 -33.31
C THR A 29 -21.50 42.09 -31.86
N CYS A 30 -21.78 43.17 -31.12
CA CYS A 30 -21.47 43.26 -29.70
C CYS A 30 -22.17 42.17 -28.88
N MET A 31 -23.43 41.86 -29.19
CA MET A 31 -24.17 40.78 -28.50
C MET A 31 -23.54 39.41 -28.71
N VAL A 32 -23.04 39.11 -29.92
CA VAL A 32 -22.32 37.84 -30.19
C VAL A 32 -21.03 37.75 -29.38
N PHE A 33 -20.25 38.83 -29.30
CA PHE A 33 -19.03 38.85 -28.48
C PHE A 33 -19.31 38.68 -26.99
N ILE A 34 -20.36 39.33 -26.47
CA ILE A 34 -20.77 39.17 -25.07
C ILE A 34 -21.23 37.72 -24.80
N ALA A 35 -22.02 37.13 -25.70
CA ALA A 35 -22.48 35.75 -25.54
C ALA A 35 -21.30 34.75 -25.58
N PHE A 36 -20.33 34.95 -26.48
CA PHE A 36 -19.13 34.14 -26.56
C PHE A 36 -18.27 34.27 -25.29
N ALA A 37 -18.06 35.49 -24.79
CA ALA A 37 -17.33 35.72 -23.56
C ALA A 37 -18.03 35.09 -22.34
N ALA A 38 -19.36 35.21 -22.25
CA ALA A 38 -20.15 34.57 -21.20
C ALA A 38 -20.07 33.05 -21.27
N HIS A 39 -20.11 32.45 -22.47
CA HIS A 39 -19.98 31.01 -22.65
C HIS A 39 -18.59 30.50 -22.23
N GLN A 40 -17.53 31.23 -22.59
CA GLN A 40 -16.15 30.91 -22.16
C GLN A 40 -15.94 31.05 -20.64
N LEU A 41 -16.64 31.99 -20.00
CA LEU A 41 -16.58 32.14 -18.55
C LEU A 41 -17.35 31.01 -17.84
N ALA A 42 -18.51 30.64 -18.38
CA ALA A 42 -19.32 29.55 -17.86
C ALA A 42 -18.59 28.19 -17.95
N SER A 43 -17.95 27.88 -19.09
CA SER A 43 -17.21 26.63 -19.27
C SER A 43 -16.06 26.47 -18.28
N ARG A 44 -15.28 27.54 -18.05
CA ARG A 44 -14.22 27.55 -17.03
C ARG A 44 -14.74 27.31 -15.62
N SER A 45 -15.92 27.85 -15.29
CA SER A 45 -16.53 27.66 -13.96
C SER A 45 -16.96 26.20 -13.73
N GLU A 46 -17.46 25.52 -14.77
CA GLU A 46 -17.85 24.10 -14.66
C GLU A 46 -16.64 23.19 -14.48
N ASP A 47 -15.55 23.45 -15.20
CA ASP A 47 -14.31 22.69 -15.06
C ASP A 47 -13.69 22.85 -13.67
N GLN A 48 -13.71 24.07 -13.11
CA GLN A 48 -13.28 24.31 -11.73
C GLN A 48 -14.16 23.55 -10.72
N ARG A 49 -15.48 23.61 -10.85
CA ARG A 49 -16.40 22.89 -9.95
C ARG A 49 -16.23 21.37 -10.04
N ARG A 50 -15.99 20.83 -11.24
CA ARG A 50 -15.69 19.40 -11.44
C ARG A 50 -14.34 19.01 -10.84
N ALA A 51 -13.33 19.87 -10.95
CA ALA A 51 -12.02 19.65 -10.33
C ALA A 51 -12.12 19.65 -8.80
N GLU A 52 -12.82 20.62 -8.21
CA GLU A 52 -13.06 20.69 -6.77
C GLU A 52 -13.89 19.49 -6.26
N GLN A 53 -14.95 19.08 -6.97
CA GLN A 53 -15.72 17.88 -6.60
C GLN A 53 -14.89 16.59 -6.68
N LYS A 54 -14.00 16.47 -7.67
CA LYS A 54 -13.06 15.34 -7.73
C LYS A 54 -12.09 15.38 -6.56
N GLN A 55 -11.60 16.57 -6.20
CA GLN A 55 -10.67 16.73 -5.09
C GLN A 55 -11.32 16.37 -3.75
N THR A 56 -12.52 16.89 -3.45
CA THR A 56 -13.24 16.57 -2.21
C THR A 56 -13.60 15.09 -2.11
N GLY A 57 -13.98 14.45 -3.22
CA GLY A 57 -14.22 13.01 -3.25
C GLY A 57 -12.97 12.15 -3.04
N ILE A 58 -11.80 12.63 -3.46
CA ILE A 58 -10.51 11.98 -3.18
C ILE A 58 -10.15 12.13 -1.70
N ASP A 59 -10.31 13.34 -1.15
CA ASP A 59 -9.98 13.64 0.24
C ASP A 59 -10.86 12.84 1.21
N ASP A 60 -12.16 12.69 0.92
CA ASP A 60 -13.08 11.89 1.74
C ASP A 60 -12.74 10.39 1.74
N ARG A 61 -12.35 9.85 0.57
CA ARG A 61 -11.87 8.45 0.47
C ARG A 61 -10.54 8.26 1.19
N ALA A 62 -9.62 9.21 1.06
CA ALA A 62 -8.34 9.18 1.76
C ALA A 62 -8.55 9.22 3.28
N PHE A 63 -9.45 10.09 3.77
CA PHE A 63 -9.81 10.18 5.17
C PHE A 63 -10.46 8.90 5.70
N LYS A 64 -11.41 8.32 4.95
CA LYS A 64 -12.05 7.05 5.32
C LYS A 64 -11.07 5.88 5.35
N ASN A 65 -10.14 5.82 4.40
CA ASN A 65 -9.09 4.80 4.40
C ASN A 65 -8.11 5.00 5.56
N ALA A 66 -7.78 6.25 5.89
CA ALA A 66 -6.93 6.56 7.04
C ALA A 66 -7.59 6.20 8.38
N SER A 67 -8.91 6.42 8.52
CA SER A 67 -9.63 6.07 9.75
C SER A 67 -9.76 4.54 9.94
N ILE A 68 -10.01 3.79 8.87
CA ILE A 68 -9.98 2.32 8.89
C ILE A 68 -8.58 1.83 9.26
N GLY A 69 -7.53 2.40 8.66
CA GLY A 69 -6.14 2.06 9.00
C GLY A 69 -5.81 2.33 10.47
N HIS A 70 -6.29 3.44 11.04
CA HIS A 70 -6.09 3.74 12.45
C HIS A 70 -6.82 2.75 13.38
N GLN A 71 -8.05 2.35 13.04
CA GLN A 71 -8.80 1.36 13.81
C GLN A 71 -8.12 -0.01 13.76
N GLN A 72 -7.66 -0.43 12.57
CA GLN A 72 -6.94 -1.69 12.39
C GLN A 72 -5.62 -1.68 13.19
N SER A 73 -4.85 -0.59 13.11
CA SER A 73 -3.63 -0.40 13.91
C SER A 73 -3.89 -0.43 15.42
N GLN A 74 -5.06 -0.01 15.90
CA GLN A 74 -5.42 -0.12 17.31
C GLN A 74 -5.78 -1.56 17.70
N ALA A 75 -6.54 -2.27 16.88
CA ALA A 75 -6.88 -3.68 17.10
C ALA A 75 -5.60 -4.55 17.12
N ASP A 76 -4.67 -4.31 16.20
CA ASP A 76 -3.40 -5.02 16.13
C ASP A 76 -2.55 -4.77 17.38
N ARG A 77 -2.48 -3.52 17.84
CA ARG A 77 -1.78 -3.18 19.10
C ARG A 77 -2.42 -3.84 20.32
N GLN A 78 -3.75 -3.92 20.36
CA GLN A 78 -4.46 -4.62 21.43
C GLN A 78 -4.17 -6.13 21.40
N LEU A 79 -4.20 -6.74 20.22
CA LEU A 79 -3.84 -8.14 20.05
C LEU A 79 -2.39 -8.38 20.52
N ASP A 80 -1.44 -7.57 20.07
CA ASP A 80 -0.04 -7.67 20.52
C ASP A 80 0.10 -7.58 22.05
N GLN A 81 -0.61 -6.66 22.70
CA GLN A 81 -0.62 -6.55 24.16
C GLN A 81 -1.18 -7.82 24.82
N MET A 82 -2.26 -8.40 24.29
CA MET A 82 -2.82 -9.66 24.79
C MET A 82 -1.85 -10.82 24.61
N ILE A 83 -1.15 -10.90 23.47
CA ILE A 83 -0.14 -11.93 23.22
C ILE A 83 1.00 -11.81 24.23
N MET A 84 1.53 -10.60 24.44
CA MET A 84 2.63 -10.37 25.39
C MET A 84 2.21 -10.70 26.82
N ALA A 85 1.02 -10.26 27.26
CA ALA A 85 0.50 -10.57 28.58
C ALA A 85 0.27 -12.07 28.77
N PHE A 86 -0.18 -12.78 27.73
CA PHE A 86 -0.31 -14.24 27.76
C PHE A 86 1.07 -14.91 27.90
N MET A 87 2.06 -14.48 27.12
CA MET A 87 3.40 -15.04 27.15
C MET A 87 4.09 -14.81 28.50
N GLU A 88 3.99 -13.59 29.06
CA GLU A 88 4.52 -13.24 30.38
C GLU A 88 3.89 -14.10 31.47
N LYS A 89 2.55 -14.22 31.48
CA LYS A 89 1.82 -15.04 32.45
C LYS A 89 2.20 -16.52 32.41
N HIS A 90 2.62 -17.01 31.24
CA HIS A 90 2.90 -18.42 30.99
C HIS A 90 4.37 -18.72 30.72
N GLU A 91 5.28 -17.80 31.04
CA GLU A 91 6.71 -17.90 30.73
C GLU A 91 7.32 -19.23 31.20
N ALA A 92 7.09 -19.62 32.45
CA ALA A 92 7.60 -20.87 33.03
C ALA A 92 7.17 -22.13 32.24
N GLN A 93 5.95 -22.11 31.67
CA GLN A 93 5.46 -23.22 30.85
C GLN A 93 6.06 -23.19 29.44
N ILE A 94 6.29 -21.99 28.89
CA ILE A 94 6.93 -21.82 27.57
C ILE A 94 8.35 -22.37 27.62
N VAL A 95 9.12 -22.08 28.67
CA VAL A 95 10.52 -22.51 28.81
C VAL A 95 10.66 -23.92 29.40
N SER A 96 9.56 -24.61 29.68
CA SER A 96 9.59 -25.97 30.21
C SER A 96 10.21 -26.95 29.21
N ARG A 97 11.07 -27.83 29.72
CA ARG A 97 11.59 -28.99 28.97
C ARG A 97 10.59 -30.14 28.91
N ASP A 98 9.58 -30.13 29.76
CA ASP A 98 8.49 -31.09 29.71
C ASP A 98 7.56 -30.77 28.53
N GLU A 99 7.53 -31.68 27.56
CA GLU A 99 6.74 -31.51 26.35
C GLU A 99 5.23 -31.53 26.61
N GLN A 100 4.76 -32.29 27.59
CA GLN A 100 3.33 -32.31 27.92
C GLN A 100 2.87 -30.96 28.48
N VAL A 101 3.71 -30.31 29.29
CA VAL A 101 3.44 -28.96 29.81
C VAL A 101 3.34 -27.95 28.67
N PHE A 102 4.20 -28.05 27.67
CA PHE A 102 4.19 -27.18 26.50
C PHE A 102 2.96 -27.40 25.61
N LEU A 103 2.61 -28.66 25.32
CA LEU A 103 1.42 -28.98 24.52
C LEU A 103 0.15 -28.48 25.22
N HIS A 104 0.04 -28.67 26.54
CA HIS A 104 -1.08 -28.13 27.32
C HIS A 104 -1.12 -26.58 27.28
N LEU A 105 0.03 -25.91 27.20
CA LEU A 105 0.07 -24.46 27.01
C LEU A 105 -0.49 -24.06 25.64
N LEU A 106 -0.13 -24.78 24.57
CA LEU A 106 -0.65 -24.50 23.23
C LEU A 106 -2.17 -24.72 23.17
N ASP A 107 -2.70 -25.76 23.80
CA ASP A 107 -4.14 -25.97 23.91
C ASP A 107 -4.83 -24.84 24.67
N ARG A 108 -4.21 -24.35 25.75
CA ARG A 108 -4.72 -23.19 26.49
C ARG A 108 -4.70 -21.91 25.65
N ALA A 109 -3.64 -21.68 24.88
CA ALA A 109 -3.56 -20.55 23.95
C ALA A 109 -4.66 -20.66 22.88
N LYS A 110 -4.91 -21.85 22.35
CA LYS A 110 -5.98 -22.10 21.38
C LYS A 110 -7.37 -21.82 21.94
N ALA A 111 -7.59 -22.10 23.22
CA ALA A 111 -8.85 -21.78 23.90
C ALA A 111 -8.99 -20.28 24.23
N TYR A 112 -7.89 -19.53 24.32
CA TYR A 112 -7.88 -18.12 24.71
C TYR A 112 -7.97 -17.15 23.51
N PHE A 113 -7.33 -17.51 22.40
CA PHE A 113 -7.26 -16.69 21.19
C PHE A 113 -8.22 -17.20 20.11
N SER A 114 -8.63 -16.32 19.18
CA SER A 114 -9.35 -16.75 17.99
C SER A 114 -8.49 -17.72 17.16
N GLU A 115 -9.09 -18.56 16.32
CA GLU A 115 -8.34 -19.51 15.47
C GLU A 115 -7.29 -18.79 14.57
N THR A 116 -7.62 -17.58 14.11
CA THR A 116 -6.71 -16.75 13.31
C THR A 116 -5.52 -16.26 14.14
N ASP A 117 -5.80 -15.72 15.32
CA ASP A 117 -4.79 -15.14 16.22
C ASP A 117 -3.92 -16.22 16.87
N PHE A 118 -4.50 -17.39 17.15
CA PHE A 118 -3.79 -18.53 17.74
C PHE A 118 -2.58 -18.94 16.90
N ARG A 119 -2.66 -18.86 15.56
CA ARG A 119 -1.50 -19.18 14.70
C ARG A 119 -0.34 -18.23 14.93
N LEU A 120 -0.62 -16.92 15.06
CA LEU A 120 0.40 -15.91 15.34
C LEU A 120 1.00 -16.13 16.74
N VAL A 121 0.15 -16.39 17.73
CA VAL A 121 0.55 -16.71 19.11
C VAL A 121 1.42 -17.96 19.14
N GLN A 122 1.03 -19.02 18.43
CA GLN A 122 1.74 -20.29 18.35
C GLN A 122 3.15 -20.07 17.79
N VAL A 123 3.29 -19.31 16.70
CA VAL A 123 4.61 -18.97 16.14
C VAL A 123 5.47 -18.25 17.17
N ARG A 124 4.93 -17.23 17.87
CA ARG A 124 5.69 -16.48 18.88
C ARG A 124 6.09 -17.35 20.07
N ILE A 125 5.19 -18.20 20.58
CA ILE A 125 5.46 -19.13 21.67
C ILE A 125 6.57 -20.11 21.29
N ILE A 126 6.49 -20.71 20.09
CA ILE A 126 7.50 -21.66 19.59
C ILE A 126 8.86 -20.96 19.43
N SER A 127 8.88 -19.78 18.80
CA SER A 127 10.11 -19.01 18.62
C SER A 127 10.74 -18.58 19.94
N PHE A 128 9.93 -18.18 20.93
CA PHE A 128 10.42 -17.82 22.27
C PHE A 128 10.98 -19.03 23.00
N ARG A 129 10.27 -20.18 22.97
CA ARG A 129 10.75 -21.43 23.58
C ARG A 129 12.09 -21.87 23.00
N ALA A 130 12.23 -21.84 21.67
CA ALA A 130 13.47 -22.22 21.01
C ALA A 130 14.66 -21.36 21.48
N SER A 131 14.46 -20.04 21.57
CA SER A 131 15.48 -19.10 22.04
C SER A 131 15.79 -19.23 23.54
N ALA A 132 14.80 -19.51 24.38
CA ALA A 132 15.02 -19.66 25.82
C ALA A 132 15.76 -20.97 26.16
N LEU A 133 15.42 -22.06 25.47
CA LEU A 133 16.05 -23.36 25.71
C LEU A 133 17.50 -23.39 25.22
N SER A 134 17.84 -22.67 24.14
CA SER A 134 19.22 -22.57 23.66
C SER A 134 20.13 -21.89 24.69
N LEU A 135 19.67 -20.82 25.35
CA LEU A 135 20.42 -20.12 26.41
C LEU A 135 20.62 -20.97 27.68
N SER A 136 19.62 -21.76 28.06
CA SER A 136 19.69 -22.59 29.28
C SER A 136 20.77 -23.69 29.21
N ASN A 137 21.16 -24.12 28.01
CA ASN A 137 22.20 -25.13 27.84
C ASN A 137 23.62 -24.58 28.02
N GLU A 138 23.83 -23.25 28.05
CA GLU A 138 25.16 -22.67 28.26
C GLU A 138 25.54 -22.53 29.75
N SER A 139 24.56 -22.51 30.66
CA SER A 139 24.80 -22.15 32.08
C SER A 139 25.17 -23.33 32.99
N ASP A 140 25.10 -24.58 32.51
CA ASP A 140 25.35 -25.79 33.32
C ASP A 140 26.69 -26.48 33.01
N VAL A 141 27.61 -25.77 32.32
CA VAL A 141 28.97 -26.26 32.06
C VAL A 141 29.88 -25.95 33.25
N GLY A 142 29.58 -26.63 34.35
CA GLY A 142 30.26 -26.48 35.62
C GLY A 142 30.53 -27.79 36.36
N GLN A 143 30.52 -28.97 35.70
CA GLN A 143 31.24 -30.17 36.17
C GLN A 143 31.16 -31.34 35.16
N ALA A 144 32.31 -31.57 34.51
CA ALA A 144 32.84 -32.80 33.91
C ALA A 144 31.90 -34.03 33.72
N SER A 145 31.47 -34.27 32.48
CA SER A 145 31.42 -35.62 31.90
C SER A 145 31.37 -35.57 30.38
N ALA A 146 32.19 -36.39 29.73
CA ALA A 146 32.48 -36.40 28.30
C ALA A 146 31.32 -36.93 27.44
N ASN A 147 30.23 -36.17 27.33
CA ASN A 147 29.26 -36.29 26.26
C ASN A 147 29.18 -34.93 25.56
N VAL A 148 29.72 -34.86 24.34
CA VAL A 148 29.79 -33.65 23.51
C VAL A 148 28.37 -33.07 23.38
N PRO A 149 28.09 -31.88 23.95
CA PRO A 149 26.79 -31.25 23.82
C PRO A 149 26.54 -30.98 22.33
N ALA A 150 25.38 -31.41 21.84
CA ALA A 150 24.93 -30.98 20.52
C ALA A 150 24.90 -29.44 20.53
N PRO A 151 25.48 -28.76 19.51
CA PRO A 151 25.56 -27.31 19.50
C PRO A 151 24.14 -26.72 19.66
N ALA A 152 23.98 -25.83 20.64
CA ALA A 152 22.72 -25.13 20.87
C ALA A 152 22.27 -24.49 19.54
N ALA A 153 21.04 -24.77 19.13
CA ALA A 153 20.52 -24.24 17.87
C ALA A 153 20.54 -22.71 17.94
N SER A 154 21.24 -22.08 17.01
CA SER A 154 21.26 -20.62 16.89
C SER A 154 19.84 -20.09 16.74
N PRO A 155 19.53 -18.89 17.30
CA PRO A 155 18.22 -18.28 17.13
C PRO A 155 17.90 -18.10 15.63
N PRO A 156 16.63 -18.25 15.21
CA PRO A 156 16.26 -18.12 13.81
C PRO A 156 16.65 -16.75 13.25
N THR A 157 17.27 -16.75 12.08
CA THR A 157 17.64 -15.52 11.38
C THR A 157 16.48 -14.97 10.55
N ALA A 158 16.57 -13.71 10.09
CA ALA A 158 15.59 -13.16 9.16
C ALA A 158 15.48 -13.99 7.87
N GLU A 159 16.58 -14.61 7.40
CA GLU A 159 16.58 -15.46 6.21
C GLU A 159 15.85 -16.79 6.46
N ASP A 160 15.89 -17.34 7.69
CA ASP A 160 15.13 -18.55 8.02
C ASP A 160 13.62 -18.27 7.97
N TYR A 161 13.18 -17.12 8.48
CA TYR A 161 11.80 -16.68 8.37
C TYR A 161 11.39 -16.36 6.92
N LEU A 162 12.27 -15.74 6.12
CA LEU A 162 12.03 -15.52 4.70
C LEU A 162 11.82 -16.85 3.97
N ARG A 163 12.67 -17.86 4.23
CA ARG A 163 12.54 -19.20 3.64
C ARG A 163 11.21 -19.84 4.02
N ALA A 164 10.87 -19.87 5.31
CA ALA A 164 9.61 -20.41 5.79
C ALA A 164 8.39 -19.69 5.20
N GLY A 165 8.46 -18.36 5.05
CA GLY A 165 7.41 -17.57 4.42
C GLY A 165 7.23 -17.87 2.93
N ARG A 166 8.34 -18.05 2.19
CA ARG A 166 8.29 -18.46 0.77
C ARG A 166 7.68 -19.85 0.62
N ASP A 167 8.08 -20.80 1.46
CA ASP A 167 7.51 -22.17 1.45
C ASP A 167 6.00 -22.16 1.76
N ALA A 168 5.57 -21.30 2.68
CA ALA A 168 4.16 -21.08 2.97
C ALA A 168 3.39 -20.48 1.79
N LEU A 169 3.95 -19.52 1.05
CA LEU A 169 3.34 -18.97 -0.17
C LEU A 169 3.20 -20.04 -1.27
N VAL A 170 4.24 -20.84 -1.51
CA VAL A 170 4.20 -21.94 -2.49
C VAL A 170 3.11 -22.95 -2.12
N SER A 171 2.90 -23.17 -0.81
CA SER A 171 1.83 -24.03 -0.29
C SER A 171 0.44 -23.38 -0.29
N GLY A 172 0.27 -22.17 -0.84
CA GLY A 172 -1.00 -21.43 -0.84
C GLY A 172 -1.42 -20.87 0.52
N LYS A 173 -0.57 -20.92 1.54
CA LYS A 173 -0.85 -20.48 2.92
C LYS A 173 -0.45 -19.02 3.12
N ALA A 174 -1.08 -18.11 2.38
CA ALA A 174 -0.70 -16.69 2.35
C ALA A 174 -0.72 -16.01 3.74
N ASN A 175 -1.72 -16.32 4.59
CA ASN A 175 -1.78 -15.77 5.96
C ASN A 175 -0.58 -16.18 6.82
N LEU A 176 -0.15 -17.43 6.71
CA LEU A 176 1.01 -17.92 7.46
C LEU A 176 2.31 -17.31 6.90
N ALA A 177 2.41 -17.19 5.58
CA ALA A 177 3.54 -16.51 4.95
C ALA A 177 3.67 -15.06 5.43
N PHE A 178 2.56 -14.33 5.51
CA PHE A 178 2.55 -12.97 6.02
C PHE A 178 3.13 -12.88 7.44
N GLN A 179 2.75 -13.81 8.33
CA GLN A 179 3.28 -13.86 9.69
C GLN A 179 4.79 -14.16 9.71
N TYR A 180 5.27 -15.09 8.89
CA TYR A 180 6.71 -15.35 8.79
C TYR A 180 7.47 -14.14 8.25
N PHE A 181 6.97 -13.46 7.23
CA PHE A 181 7.62 -12.24 6.74
C PHE A 181 7.55 -11.08 7.74
N GLN A 182 6.48 -10.98 8.54
CA GLN A 182 6.43 -10.05 9.65
C GLN A 182 7.55 -10.34 10.65
N ALA A 183 7.72 -11.59 11.07
CA ALA A 183 8.83 -11.99 11.93
C ALA A 183 10.20 -11.68 11.30
N ALA A 184 10.38 -11.92 9.99
CA ALA A 184 11.60 -11.55 9.28
C ALA A 184 11.88 -10.04 9.35
N THR A 185 10.87 -9.19 9.15
CA THR A 185 11.01 -7.72 9.28
C THR A 185 11.23 -7.24 10.71
N THR A 186 10.80 -8.02 11.71
CA THR A 186 11.10 -7.74 13.13
C THR A 186 12.55 -8.08 13.47
N VAL A 187 13.07 -9.20 12.97
CA VAL A 187 14.47 -9.62 13.19
C VAL A 187 15.44 -8.71 12.46
N ASP A 188 15.13 -8.32 11.22
CA ASP A 188 15.92 -7.36 10.45
C ASP A 188 15.03 -6.33 9.76
N ALA A 189 14.87 -5.19 10.42
CA ALA A 189 14.05 -4.08 9.92
C ALA A 189 14.67 -3.36 8.70
N SER A 190 15.94 -3.64 8.37
CA SER A 190 16.64 -3.06 7.22
C SER A 190 16.58 -3.93 5.96
N ASN A 191 16.05 -5.15 6.08
CA ASN A 191 15.97 -6.11 4.97
C ASN A 191 14.84 -5.75 3.99
N ALA A 192 15.20 -5.11 2.88
CA ALA A 192 14.24 -4.73 1.83
C ALA A 192 13.47 -5.93 1.24
N GLU A 193 14.09 -7.11 1.17
CA GLU A 193 13.44 -8.31 0.64
C GLU A 193 12.35 -8.83 1.59
N ALA A 194 12.60 -8.82 2.91
CA ALA A 194 11.60 -9.19 3.91
C ALA A 194 10.37 -8.27 3.84
N TRP A 195 10.58 -6.96 3.70
CA TRP A 195 9.49 -6.00 3.53
C TRP A 195 8.70 -6.20 2.23
N ASN A 196 9.39 -6.47 1.11
CA ASN A 196 8.73 -6.77 -0.16
C ASN A 196 7.92 -8.08 -0.09
N ALA A 197 8.48 -9.11 0.54
CA ALA A 197 7.80 -10.39 0.72
C ALA A 197 6.57 -10.27 1.62
N ARG A 198 6.67 -9.50 2.72
CA ARG A 198 5.53 -9.16 3.58
C ARG A 198 4.44 -8.42 2.79
N ALA A 199 4.83 -7.44 1.97
CA ALA A 199 3.89 -6.69 1.14
C ALA A 199 3.13 -7.60 0.17
N TYR A 200 3.84 -8.50 -0.50
CA TYR A 200 3.25 -9.44 -1.43
C TYR A 200 2.32 -10.44 -0.73
N ALA A 201 2.72 -10.98 0.43
CA ALA A 201 1.82 -11.83 1.21
C ALA A 201 0.57 -11.06 1.68
N GLY A 202 0.72 -9.79 2.08
CA GLY A 202 -0.41 -8.92 2.47
C GLY A 202 -1.38 -8.68 1.31
N LEU A 203 -0.86 -8.50 0.10
CA LEU A 203 -1.68 -8.46 -1.11
C LEU A 203 -2.46 -9.77 -1.30
N ARG A 204 -1.81 -10.93 -1.14
CA ARG A 204 -2.46 -12.24 -1.30
C ARG A 204 -3.52 -12.54 -0.23
N THR A 205 -3.45 -11.89 0.93
CA THR A 205 -4.45 -12.01 2.00
C THR A 205 -5.52 -10.92 1.94
N SER A 206 -5.55 -10.10 0.88
CA SER A 206 -6.43 -8.92 0.74
C SER A 206 -6.24 -7.85 1.83
N ASN A 207 -5.15 -7.89 2.59
CA ASN A 207 -4.80 -6.86 3.56
C ASN A 207 -3.99 -5.75 2.87
N LEU A 208 -4.70 -4.95 2.08
CA LEU A 208 -4.09 -3.92 1.23
C LEU A 208 -3.47 -2.77 2.02
N ALA A 209 -3.91 -2.51 3.25
CA ALA A 209 -3.32 -1.49 4.11
C ALA A 209 -1.88 -1.88 4.49
N ASP A 210 -1.70 -3.07 5.05
CA ASP A 210 -0.38 -3.59 5.42
C ASP A 210 0.52 -3.83 4.21
N ALA A 211 -0.07 -4.26 3.08
CA ALA A 211 0.66 -4.42 1.85
C ALA A 211 1.26 -3.09 1.36
N ASN A 212 0.47 -2.01 1.40
CA ASN A 212 0.93 -0.67 1.02
C ASN A 212 2.00 -0.14 1.98
N GLU A 213 1.81 -0.27 3.30
CA GLU A 213 2.84 0.14 4.27
C GLU A 213 4.16 -0.61 4.01
N SER A 214 4.06 -1.93 3.87
CA SER A 214 5.23 -2.79 3.68
C SER A 214 5.96 -2.49 2.38
N ILE A 215 5.23 -2.24 1.28
CA ILE A 215 5.88 -1.95 -0.01
C ILE A 215 6.53 -0.57 -0.03
N VAL A 216 5.93 0.44 0.63
CA VAL A 216 6.57 1.75 0.81
C VAL A 216 7.88 1.60 1.56
N ARG A 217 7.89 0.79 2.63
CA ARG A 217 9.12 0.52 3.39
C ARG A 217 10.16 -0.23 2.55
N ALA A 218 9.75 -1.22 1.77
CA ALA A 218 10.62 -1.94 0.85
C ALA A 218 11.26 -1.00 -0.19
N ILE A 219 10.49 -0.09 -0.79
CA ILE A 219 10.99 0.90 -1.76
C ILE A 219 12.07 1.77 -1.14
N GLN A 220 11.86 2.28 0.08
CA GLN A 220 12.84 3.12 0.79
C GLN A 220 14.18 2.42 1.01
N LEU A 221 14.14 1.12 1.35
CA LEU A 221 15.32 0.30 1.62
C LEU A 221 15.98 -0.25 0.35
N SER A 222 15.25 -0.27 -0.78
CA SER A 222 15.68 -0.95 -2.00
C SER A 222 16.86 -0.29 -2.74
N SER A 223 17.22 0.95 -2.40
CA SER A 223 18.36 1.66 -3.01
C SER A 223 19.68 0.92 -2.83
N GLY A 224 19.88 0.27 -1.68
CA GLY A 224 21.03 -0.59 -1.37
C GLY A 224 20.83 -2.08 -1.70
N ALA A 225 19.66 -2.48 -2.18
CA ALA A 225 19.33 -3.88 -2.44
C ALA A 225 19.83 -4.38 -3.81
N THR A 226 19.80 -5.70 -4.00
CA THR A 226 20.16 -6.32 -5.27
C THR A 226 19.20 -5.88 -6.39
N GLY A 227 19.66 -5.94 -7.65
CA GLY A 227 18.84 -5.60 -8.82
C GLY A 227 17.53 -6.41 -8.88
N LYS A 228 17.58 -7.69 -8.48
CA LYS A 228 16.40 -8.56 -8.39
C LYS A 228 15.39 -8.04 -7.37
N VAL A 229 15.82 -7.73 -6.15
CA VAL A 229 14.92 -7.23 -5.09
C VAL A 229 14.27 -5.91 -5.52
N ARG A 230 15.02 -4.99 -6.14
CA ARG A 230 14.45 -3.75 -6.68
C ARG A 230 13.36 -4.00 -7.73
N MET A 231 13.61 -4.90 -8.69
CA MET A 231 12.61 -5.24 -9.72
C MET A 231 11.36 -5.87 -9.10
N ASP A 232 11.52 -6.87 -8.24
CA ASP A 232 10.41 -7.55 -7.59
C ASP A 232 9.58 -6.57 -6.73
N THR A 233 10.23 -5.62 -6.04
CA THR A 233 9.56 -4.55 -5.27
C THR A 233 8.71 -3.65 -6.16
N VAL A 234 9.24 -3.19 -7.31
CA VAL A 234 8.48 -2.34 -8.24
C VAL A 234 7.28 -3.08 -8.82
N ILE A 235 7.46 -4.36 -9.18
CA ILE A 235 6.37 -5.20 -9.71
C ILE A 235 5.27 -5.40 -8.66
N ASN A 236 5.64 -5.73 -7.43
CA ASN A 236 4.66 -5.92 -6.35
C ASN A 236 3.96 -4.61 -5.98
N ALA A 237 4.65 -3.48 -5.99
CA ALA A 237 4.02 -2.16 -5.83
C ALA A 237 2.98 -1.88 -6.93
N ALA A 238 3.30 -2.20 -8.18
CA ALA A 238 2.35 -2.06 -9.30
C ALA A 238 1.12 -2.97 -9.11
N LYS A 239 1.31 -4.22 -8.67
CA LYS A 239 0.20 -5.14 -8.34
C LYS A 239 -0.71 -4.58 -7.24
N ILE A 240 -0.12 -4.11 -6.14
CA ILE A 240 -0.85 -3.52 -5.01
C ILE A 240 -1.66 -2.30 -5.47
N GLN A 241 -1.07 -1.43 -6.31
CA GLN A 241 -1.78 -0.27 -6.84
C GLN A 241 -2.90 -0.65 -7.82
N CYS A 242 -2.68 -1.65 -8.68
CA CYS A 242 -3.70 -2.17 -9.58
C CYS A 242 -4.94 -2.65 -8.83
N VAL A 243 -4.75 -3.37 -7.71
CA VAL A 243 -5.83 -3.91 -6.88
C VAL A 243 -6.44 -2.83 -5.97
N GLY A 244 -5.62 -2.00 -5.32
CA GLY A 244 -6.08 -1.07 -4.28
C GLY A 244 -6.56 0.29 -4.77
N ILE A 245 -6.04 0.78 -5.89
CA ILE A 245 -6.40 2.11 -6.45
C ILE A 245 -7.06 1.95 -7.81
N GLY A 246 -6.47 1.11 -8.67
CA GLY A 246 -6.99 0.80 -9.99
C GLY A 246 -5.87 0.55 -11.00
N ARG A 247 -6.24 -0.16 -12.07
CA ARG A 247 -5.36 -0.59 -13.17
C ARG A 247 -4.42 0.51 -13.67
N ASP A 248 -4.97 1.66 -14.06
CA ASP A 248 -4.19 2.73 -14.70
C ASP A 248 -3.13 3.33 -13.78
N THR A 249 -3.35 3.28 -12.47
CA THR A 249 -2.36 3.75 -11.48
C THR A 249 -1.18 2.78 -11.41
N GLY A 250 -1.45 1.48 -11.28
CA GLY A 250 -0.38 0.47 -11.24
C GLY A 250 0.42 0.40 -12.53
N ILE A 251 -0.23 0.52 -13.70
CA ILE A 251 0.47 0.53 -15.00
C ILE A 251 1.36 1.77 -15.14
N ARG A 252 0.86 2.98 -14.85
CA ARG A 252 1.68 4.21 -14.91
C ARG A 252 2.84 4.17 -13.93
N TYR A 253 2.65 3.61 -12.74
CA TYR A 253 3.72 3.42 -11.78
C TYR A 253 4.84 2.54 -12.35
N LEU A 254 4.48 1.43 -12.99
CA LEU A 254 5.45 0.53 -13.61
C LEU A 254 6.20 1.20 -14.79
N GLU A 255 5.48 1.91 -15.66
CA GLU A 255 6.05 2.64 -16.79
C GLU A 255 7.07 3.70 -16.36
N ALA A 256 6.77 4.43 -15.27
CA ALA A 256 7.67 5.45 -14.70
C ALA A 256 9.00 4.87 -14.18
N HIS A 257 9.11 3.54 -14.04
CA HIS A 257 10.29 2.84 -13.55
C HIS A 257 11.03 2.05 -14.64
N TYR A 258 10.45 1.82 -15.83
CA TYR A 258 11.11 1.03 -16.88
C TYR A 258 12.49 1.55 -17.29
N GLU A 259 12.63 2.87 -17.40
CA GLU A 259 13.91 3.50 -17.77
C GLU A 259 14.92 3.55 -16.61
N LYS A 260 14.44 3.40 -15.36
CA LYS A 260 15.26 3.55 -14.14
C LYS A 260 15.75 2.22 -13.58
N VAL A 261 15.08 1.12 -13.93
CA VAL A 261 15.38 -0.21 -13.40
C VAL A 261 15.66 -1.16 -14.56
N PRO A 262 16.94 -1.39 -14.91
CA PRO A 262 17.32 -2.26 -16.01
C PRO A 262 16.70 -3.67 -15.88
N GLY A 263 16.14 -4.19 -16.97
CA GLY A 263 15.49 -5.50 -17.02
C GLY A 263 14.06 -5.55 -16.47
N LEU A 264 13.55 -4.47 -15.85
CA LEU A 264 12.23 -4.45 -15.23
C LEU A 264 11.11 -4.78 -16.22
N ARG A 265 11.18 -4.26 -17.45
CA ARG A 265 10.14 -4.48 -18.48
C ARG A 265 9.99 -5.97 -18.83
N GLU A 266 11.11 -6.65 -19.03
CA GLU A 266 11.13 -8.09 -19.33
C GLU A 266 10.66 -8.90 -18.12
N ARG A 267 11.16 -8.57 -16.92
CA ARG A 267 10.74 -9.24 -15.69
C ARG A 267 9.23 -9.10 -15.43
N ALA A 268 8.68 -7.91 -15.64
CA ALA A 268 7.26 -7.64 -15.44
C ALA A 268 6.36 -8.38 -16.44
N SER A 269 6.79 -8.57 -17.69
CA SER A 269 6.03 -9.34 -18.67
C SER A 269 6.02 -10.84 -18.36
N GLN A 270 7.04 -11.34 -17.64
CA GLN A 270 7.18 -12.74 -17.23
C GLN A 270 6.55 -13.07 -15.86
N ASP A 271 6.12 -12.06 -15.09
CA ASP A 271 5.62 -12.26 -13.71
C ASP A 271 4.37 -13.15 -13.62
N GLY A 272 3.52 -13.15 -14.67
CA GLY A 272 2.35 -14.03 -14.78
C GLY A 272 1.15 -13.65 -13.91
N GLU A 273 1.36 -13.00 -12.75
CA GLU A 273 0.29 -12.51 -11.88
C GLU A 273 -0.08 -11.06 -12.15
N LEU A 274 0.91 -10.22 -12.46
CA LEU A 274 0.73 -8.80 -12.72
C LEU A 274 -0.35 -8.53 -13.80
N PRO A 275 -0.37 -9.20 -14.97
CA PRO A 275 -1.43 -9.00 -15.95
C PRO A 275 -2.81 -9.35 -15.41
N LYS A 276 -2.92 -10.42 -14.61
CA LYS A 276 -4.21 -10.89 -14.05
C LYS A 276 -4.75 -9.89 -13.03
N MET A 277 -3.91 -9.43 -12.12
CA MET A 277 -4.28 -8.46 -11.08
C MET A 277 -4.64 -7.10 -11.67
N CYS A 278 -3.89 -6.63 -12.67
CA CYS A 278 -4.19 -5.37 -13.34
C CYS A 278 -5.38 -5.45 -14.31
N ALA A 279 -5.69 -6.61 -14.89
CA ALA A 279 -6.87 -6.77 -15.75
C ALA A 279 -8.17 -6.87 -14.96
N SER A 280 -8.17 -7.63 -13.86
CA SER A 280 -9.38 -7.94 -13.09
C SER A 280 -9.64 -7.00 -11.92
N GLY A 281 -8.59 -6.35 -11.39
CA GLY A 281 -8.67 -5.63 -10.12
C GLY A 281 -8.92 -6.55 -8.91
N THR A 282 -8.87 -7.88 -9.10
CA THR A 282 -9.12 -8.88 -8.07
C THR A 282 -7.90 -9.76 -7.84
N ILE A 283 -7.77 -10.27 -6.62
CA ILE A 283 -6.73 -11.23 -6.25
C ILE A 283 -7.22 -12.61 -6.72
N GLY A 284 -6.46 -13.23 -7.64
CA GLY A 284 -6.75 -14.55 -8.19
C GLY A 284 -6.12 -15.69 -7.42
#